data_AF-A0A2V7UTN6-F1
#
_entry.id   AF-A0A2V7UTN6-F1
#
_cell.length_a   1.000
_cell.length_b   1.000
_cell.length_c   1.000
_cell.angle_alpha   90.00
_cell.angle_beta   90.00
_cell.angle_gamma   90.00
#
_symmetry.space_group_name_H-M   'P 1'
#
loop_
_entity.id
_entity.type
_entity.pdbx_description
1 polymer ?
#
loop_
_entity_poly.entity_id
_entity_poly.type
_entity_poly.pdbx_seq_one_letter_code
_entity_poly.pdbx_strand_id
1 'polypeptide(L)'
;MNASRSWLEWRGRRASRRAAGRARSTRQCSEPGDRDTPLRAAGAPPDRQAREREARKARARLAELERHITEKEQEVKDIEHLMATPGFYEDRANADRSVAERQQLLGEVEALMGEWESLQVVAEAKG
;
A
#
# COMPACT_ATOMS: atom_id res chain seq x y z
N MET A 1 19.02 -10.02 -6.64
CA MET A 1 18.35 -9.28 -7.74
C MET A 1 17.71 -8.03 -7.16
N ASN A 2 17.92 -6.87 -7.78
CA ASN A 2 17.61 -5.56 -7.20
C ASN A 2 16.11 -5.28 -7.34
N ALA A 3 15.37 -5.20 -6.22
CA ALA A 3 13.92 -4.99 -6.18
C ALA A 3 13.50 -3.82 -7.10
N SER A 4 14.33 -2.76 -7.17
CA SER A 4 14.18 -1.57 -8.03
C SER A 4 13.87 -1.83 -9.51
N ARG A 5 14.21 -2.99 -10.09
CA ARG A 5 13.93 -3.31 -11.51
C ARG A 5 12.54 -3.94 -11.74
N SER A 6 12.03 -4.73 -10.80
CA SER A 6 10.68 -5.33 -10.87
C SER A 6 9.59 -4.25 -10.91
N TRP A 7 9.81 -3.18 -10.14
CA TRP A 7 8.94 -2.02 -10.00
C TRP A 7 8.69 -1.21 -11.28
N LEU A 8 9.72 -1.00 -12.13
CA LEU A 8 9.55 -0.24 -13.38
C LEU A 8 8.76 -1.03 -14.44
N GLU A 9 8.89 -2.34 -14.48
CA GLU A 9 8.12 -3.19 -15.40
C GLU A 9 6.64 -3.30 -15.00
N TRP A 10 6.34 -3.23 -13.70
CA TRP A 10 4.97 -3.15 -13.20
C TRP A 10 4.30 -1.79 -13.48
N ARG A 11 5.02 -0.67 -13.41
CA ARG A 11 4.52 0.67 -13.80
C ARG A 11 4.00 0.72 -15.24
N GLY A 12 4.62 0.00 -16.19
CA GLY A 12 4.21 -0.04 -17.59
C GLY A 12 2.91 -0.80 -17.87
N ARG A 13 2.48 -1.69 -16.97
CA ARG A 13 1.26 -2.54 -17.10
C ARG A 13 0.00 -1.92 -16.49
N ARG A 14 0.05 -0.66 -16.03
CA ARG A 14 -1.05 0.04 -15.31
C ARG A 14 -2.16 0.61 -16.21
N ALA A 15 -2.09 0.46 -17.54
CA ALA A 15 -3.01 1.16 -18.45
C ALA A 15 -4.35 0.46 -18.76
N SER A 16 -4.64 -0.74 -18.24
CA SER A 16 -5.73 -1.56 -18.82
C SER A 16 -6.95 -1.88 -17.94
N ARG A 17 -6.97 -1.59 -16.63
CA ARG A 17 -8.17 -1.94 -15.82
C ARG A 17 -8.51 -0.93 -14.73
N ARG A 18 -9.16 0.16 -15.11
CA ARG A 18 -10.00 0.96 -14.20
C ARG A 18 -11.38 1.17 -14.81
N ALA A 19 -12.21 0.13 -14.73
CA ALA A 19 -13.65 0.23 -14.93
C ALA A 19 -14.37 -0.89 -14.18
N ALA A 20 -14.57 -0.72 -12.87
CA ALA A 20 -15.74 -1.21 -12.12
C ALA A 20 -15.55 -0.93 -10.62
N GLY A 21 -16.52 -0.27 -9.99
CA GLY A 21 -16.57 -0.11 -8.53
C GLY A 21 -17.05 1.26 -8.04
N ARG A 22 -18.29 1.61 -8.39
CA ARG A 22 -18.96 2.86 -8.03
C ARG A 22 -19.40 2.89 -6.55
N ALA A 23 -19.15 4.03 -5.92
CA ALA A 23 -20.11 4.91 -5.23
C ALA A 23 -20.89 4.46 -3.96
N ARG A 24 -20.81 5.40 -3.00
CA ARG A 24 -21.83 5.85 -2.01
C ARG A 24 -21.95 5.09 -0.68
N SER A 25 -21.49 5.75 0.38
CA SER A 25 -22.28 5.92 1.58
C SER A 25 -22.22 7.38 2.03
N THR A 26 -23.39 7.95 2.28
CA THR A 26 -23.63 9.36 2.63
C THR A 26 -24.13 9.47 4.05
N ARG A 27 -23.55 10.43 4.78
CA ARG A 27 -24.11 11.33 5.81
C ARG A 27 -24.33 10.84 7.26
N GLN A 28 -23.50 11.42 8.15
CA GLN A 28 -23.80 12.35 9.27
C GLN A 28 -24.80 11.99 10.39
N CYS A 29 -24.36 12.17 11.65
CA CYS A 29 -24.80 13.11 12.71
C CYS A 29 -24.35 12.55 14.10
N SER A 30 -23.96 13.26 15.17
CA SER A 30 -24.13 14.65 15.65
C SER A 30 -23.06 14.99 16.73
N GLU A 31 -22.77 16.28 16.94
CA GLU A 31 -22.08 16.83 18.13
C GLU A 31 -22.99 16.82 19.38
N PRO A 32 -22.45 16.94 20.62
CA PRO A 32 -22.30 18.28 21.22
C PRO A 32 -21.10 18.46 22.19
N GLY A 33 -20.75 19.72 22.45
CA GLY A 33 -20.42 20.15 23.83
C GLY A 33 -18.97 20.48 24.16
N ASP A 34 -18.55 21.67 23.74
CA ASP A 34 -17.79 22.68 24.49
C ASP A 34 -17.24 22.26 25.88
N ARG A 35 -15.91 22.10 25.97
CA ARG A 35 -15.14 22.29 27.20
C ARG A 35 -13.80 22.94 26.90
N ASP A 36 -13.71 24.19 27.31
CA ASP A 36 -12.51 25.01 27.45
C ASP A 36 -11.25 24.20 27.73
N THR A 37 -10.31 24.23 26.79
CA THR A 37 -8.93 23.81 27.02
C THR A 37 -8.03 25.01 26.76
N PRO A 38 -7.16 25.41 27.70
CA PRO A 38 -6.44 26.67 27.62
C PRO A 38 -5.57 26.73 26.37
N LEU A 39 -5.74 27.84 25.65
CA LEU A 39 -5.08 28.23 24.41
C LEU A 39 -3.55 28.19 24.60
N ARG A 40 -2.94 27.02 24.36
CA ARG A 40 -1.48 26.89 24.29
C ARG A 40 -1.03 27.61 23.03
N ALA A 41 -0.51 28.82 23.23
CA ALA A 41 0.16 29.69 22.26
C ALA A 41 0.35 29.08 20.87
N ALA A 42 -0.56 29.42 19.96
CA ALA A 42 -0.41 29.17 18.54
C ALA A 42 0.81 29.98 18.05
N GLY A 43 1.95 29.33 17.82
CA GLY A 43 3.11 29.99 17.20
C GLY A 43 4.50 29.46 17.55
N ALA A 44 4.67 28.51 18.49
CA ALA A 44 5.99 27.90 18.67
C ALA A 44 6.27 26.90 17.53
N PRO A 45 7.30 27.10 16.69
CA PRO A 45 7.67 26.09 15.70
C PRO A 45 7.94 24.76 16.43
N PRO A 46 7.45 23.62 15.92
CA PRO A 46 7.71 22.35 16.57
C PRO A 46 9.22 22.19 16.74
N ASP A 47 9.61 21.85 17.97
CA ASP A 47 11.00 21.64 18.35
C ASP A 47 11.68 20.77 17.27
N ARG A 48 12.92 21.09 16.92
CA ARG A 48 13.70 20.38 15.88
C ARG A 48 13.62 18.86 16.11
N GLN A 49 13.60 18.46 17.38
CA GLN A 49 13.46 17.07 17.79
C GLN A 49 12.10 16.43 17.45
N ALA A 50 11.00 17.17 17.48
CA ALA A 50 9.68 16.68 17.08
C ALA A 50 9.61 16.40 15.57
N ARG A 51 10.12 17.32 14.74
CA ARG A 51 10.21 17.13 13.28
C ARG A 51 11.06 15.92 12.92
N GLU A 52 12.19 15.75 13.59
CA GLU A 52 13.08 14.61 13.35
C GLU A 52 12.42 13.27 13.73
N ARG A 53 11.66 13.22 14.83
CA ARG A 53 10.88 12.04 15.21
C ARG A 53 9.80 11.70 14.19
N GLU A 54 9.10 12.71 13.65
CA GLU A 54 8.09 12.51 12.61
C GLU A 54 8.69 12.00 11.31
N ALA A 55 9.80 12.60 10.86
CA ALA A 55 10.53 12.13 9.69
C ALA A 55 11.03 10.69 9.88
N ARG A 56 11.53 10.33 11.07
CA ARG A 56 11.96 8.96 11.38
C ARG A 56 10.78 7.98 11.34
N LYS A 57 9.62 8.35 11.87
CA LYS A 57 8.40 7.52 11.79
C LYS A 57 7.94 7.32 10.35
N ALA A 58 7.95 8.37 9.53
CA ALA A 58 7.59 8.28 8.13
C ALA A 58 8.54 7.34 7.35
N ARG A 59 9.86 7.48 7.55
CA ARG A 59 10.86 6.59 6.96
C ARG A 59 10.70 5.13 7.39
N ALA A 60 10.42 4.89 8.67
CA ALA A 60 10.19 3.53 9.17
C ALA A 60 8.95 2.89 8.53
N ARG A 61 7.87 3.66 8.33
CA ARG A 61 6.67 3.18 7.64
C ARG A 61 6.91 2.91 6.16
N LEU A 62 7.68 3.75 5.47
CA LEU A 62 8.08 3.51 4.08
C LEU A 62 8.88 2.21 3.95
N ALA A 63 9.88 1.99 4.82
CA ALA A 63 10.68 0.77 4.82
C ALA A 63 9.84 -0.49 5.11
N GLU A 64 8.85 -0.39 6.01
CA GLU A 64 7.96 -1.50 6.29
C GLU A 64 7.04 -1.83 5.10
N LEU A 65 6.49 -0.80 4.45
CA LEU A 65 5.70 -0.98 3.22
C LEU A 65 6.54 -1.62 2.11
N GLU A 66 7.78 -1.18 1.92
CA GLU A 66 8.71 -1.76 0.94
C GLU A 66 9.01 -3.23 1.23
N ARG A 67 9.16 -3.59 2.52
CA ARG A 67 9.33 -4.98 2.95
C ARG A 67 8.10 -5.81 2.61
N HIS A 68 6.90 -5.36 2.99
CA HIS A 68 5.65 -6.08 2.72
C HIS A 68 5.42 -6.27 1.22
N ILE A 69 5.71 -5.25 0.42
CA ILE A 69 5.51 -5.40 -1.03
C ILE A 69 6.52 -6.40 -1.59
N THR A 70 7.78 -6.39 -1.13
CA THR A 70 8.77 -7.37 -1.55
C THR A 70 8.34 -8.80 -1.19
N GLU A 71 7.80 -9.01 0.01
CA GLU A 71 7.25 -10.30 0.45
C GLU A 71 6.11 -10.75 -0.45
N LYS A 72 5.14 -9.88 -0.72
CA LYS A 72 3.99 -10.17 -1.59
C LYS A 72 4.38 -10.42 -3.04
N GLU A 73 5.34 -9.69 -3.56
CA GLU A 73 5.90 -9.95 -4.90
C GLU A 73 6.60 -11.31 -4.97
N GLN A 74 7.25 -11.76 -3.89
CA GLN A 74 7.87 -13.07 -3.85
C GLN A 74 6.81 -14.18 -3.82
N GLU A 75 5.76 -14.03 -3.00
CA GLU A 75 4.62 -14.97 -2.99
C GLU A 75 4.00 -15.12 -4.39
N VAL A 76 3.82 -14.02 -5.12
CA VAL A 76 3.34 -14.04 -6.51
C VAL A 76 4.26 -14.86 -7.42
N LYS A 77 5.58 -14.65 -7.33
CA LYS A 77 6.56 -15.38 -8.15
C LYS A 77 6.56 -16.87 -7.86
N ASP A 78 6.40 -17.24 -6.60
CA ASP A 78 6.37 -18.65 -6.19
C ASP A 78 5.15 -19.35 -6.79
N ILE A 79 3.97 -18.70 -6.78
CA ILE A 79 2.78 -19.20 -7.44
C ILE A 79 2.96 -19.25 -8.97
N GLU A 80 3.55 -18.22 -9.58
CA GLU A 80 3.82 -18.22 -11.02
C GLU A 80 4.78 -19.34 -11.42
N HIS A 81 5.77 -19.65 -10.58
CA HIS A 81 6.68 -20.77 -10.80
C HIS A 81 5.95 -22.11 -10.69
N LEU A 82 5.08 -22.27 -9.69
CA LEU A 82 4.23 -23.45 -9.53
C LEU A 82 3.32 -23.64 -10.77
N MET A 83 2.71 -22.56 -11.25
CA MET A 83 1.84 -22.57 -12.44
C MET A 83 2.60 -22.95 -13.72
N ALA A 84 3.92 -22.74 -13.77
CA ALA A 84 4.76 -23.10 -14.89
C ALA A 84 5.24 -24.57 -14.84
N THR A 85 4.92 -25.32 -13.78
CA THR A 85 5.29 -26.74 -13.68
C THR A 85 4.46 -27.61 -14.62
N PRO A 86 5.05 -28.65 -15.25
CA PRO A 86 4.31 -29.60 -16.05
C PRO A 86 3.22 -30.31 -15.22
N GLY A 87 2.05 -30.57 -15.82
CA GLY A 87 0.95 -31.25 -15.14
C GLY A 87 0.17 -30.36 -14.15
N PHE A 88 0.58 -29.11 -13.91
CA PHE A 88 -0.09 -28.20 -13.00
C PHE A 88 -1.59 -28.01 -13.32
N TYR A 89 -1.91 -27.91 -14.62
CA TYR A 89 -3.29 -27.71 -15.09
C TYR A 89 -4.12 -29.00 -15.19
N GLU A 90 -3.57 -30.17 -14.81
CA GLU A 90 -4.31 -31.42 -14.79
C GLU A 90 -5.31 -31.46 -13.61
N ASP A 91 -4.95 -30.86 -12.47
CA ASP A 91 -5.89 -30.58 -11.39
C ASP A 91 -6.49 -29.18 -11.56
N ARG A 92 -7.64 -29.13 -12.23
CA ARG A 92 -8.35 -27.88 -12.48
C ARG A 92 -8.74 -27.14 -11.19
N ALA A 93 -9.08 -27.85 -10.12
CA ALA A 93 -9.48 -27.21 -8.86
C ALA A 93 -8.27 -26.54 -8.19
N ASN A 94 -7.10 -27.18 -8.24
CA ASN A 94 -5.86 -26.60 -7.76
C ASN A 94 -5.41 -25.41 -8.64
N ALA A 95 -5.49 -25.56 -9.95
CA ALA A 95 -5.14 -24.49 -10.90
C ALA A 95 -6.00 -23.23 -10.70
N ASP A 96 -7.33 -23.40 -10.58
CA ASP A 96 -8.26 -22.28 -10.35
C ASP A 96 -7.96 -21.57 -9.02
N ARG A 97 -7.61 -22.34 -7.97
CA ARG A 97 -7.21 -21.77 -6.68
C ARG A 97 -5.95 -20.94 -6.77
N SER A 98 -4.87 -21.46 -7.37
CA SER A 98 -3.61 -20.73 -7.50
C SER A 98 -3.76 -19.48 -8.37
N VAL A 99 -4.59 -19.55 -9.42
CA VAL A 99 -4.92 -18.36 -10.23
C VAL A 99 -5.64 -17.32 -9.37
N ALA A 100 -6.63 -17.71 -8.56
CA ALA A 100 -7.34 -16.79 -7.69
C ALA A 100 -6.41 -16.16 -6.62
N GLU A 101 -5.57 -16.97 -5.99
CA GLU A 101 -4.59 -16.54 -5.00
C GLU A 101 -3.57 -15.56 -5.60
N ARG A 102 -3.04 -15.85 -6.79
CA ARG A 102 -2.19 -14.92 -7.53
C ARG A 102 -2.91 -13.59 -7.76
N GLN A 103 -4.16 -13.59 -8.23
CA GLN A 103 -4.91 -12.34 -8.47
C GLN A 103 -5.15 -11.54 -7.19
N GLN A 104 -5.41 -12.22 -6.08
CA GLN A 104 -5.55 -11.57 -4.78
C GLN A 104 -4.24 -10.88 -4.38
N LEU A 105 -3.10 -11.59 -4.44
CA LEU A 105 -1.80 -11.04 -4.09
C LEU A 105 -1.43 -9.85 -4.97
N LEU A 106 -1.75 -9.90 -6.26
CA LEU A 106 -1.56 -8.75 -7.15
C LEU A 106 -2.39 -7.53 -6.71
N GLY A 107 -3.61 -7.75 -6.23
CA GLY A 107 -4.44 -6.69 -5.65
C GLY A 107 -3.87 -6.13 -4.35
N GLU A 108 -3.31 -6.98 -3.49
CA GLU A 108 -2.64 -6.56 -2.25
C GLU A 108 -1.39 -5.72 -2.55
N VAL A 109 -0.56 -6.14 -3.51
CA VAL A 109 0.60 -5.36 -3.99
C VAL A 109 0.15 -4.00 -4.52
N GLU A 110 -0.93 -3.93 -5.30
CA GLU A 110 -1.48 -2.66 -5.78
C GLU A 110 -1.93 -1.74 -4.64
N ALA A 111 -2.62 -2.28 -3.64
CA ALA A 111 -3.10 -1.53 -2.49
C ALA A 111 -1.95 -0.97 -1.64
N LEU A 112 -0.96 -1.81 -1.31
CA LEU A 112 0.24 -1.41 -0.57
C LEU A 112 1.03 -0.33 -1.33
N MET A 113 1.04 -0.41 -2.66
CA MET A 113 1.66 0.64 -3.48
C MET A 113 0.90 1.95 -3.45
N GLY A 114 -0.42 1.92 -3.47
CA GLY A 114 -1.23 3.13 -3.28
C GLY A 114 -0.96 3.79 -1.92
N GLU A 115 -0.76 2.97 -0.87
CA GLU A 115 -0.38 3.46 0.45
C GLU A 115 1.03 4.07 0.47
N TRP A 116 2.01 3.41 -0.13
CA TRP A 116 3.38 3.92 -0.23
C TRP A 116 3.45 5.24 -1.01
N GLU A 117 2.77 5.32 -2.16
CA GLU A 117 2.68 6.55 -2.97
C GLU A 117 2.05 7.70 -2.14
N SER A 118 0.96 7.41 -1.42
CA SER A 118 0.29 8.38 -0.55
C SER A 118 1.18 8.84 0.60
N LEU A 119 1.94 7.92 1.21
CA LEU A 119 2.85 8.21 2.31
C LEU A 119 4.02 9.09 1.86
N GLN A 120 4.55 8.89 0.64
CA GLN A 120 5.57 9.77 0.07
C GLN A 120 5.05 11.19 -0.13
N VAL A 121 3.87 11.36 -0.72
CA VAL A 121 3.26 12.68 -0.91
C VAL A 121 3.06 13.40 0.42
N VAL A 122 2.61 12.68 1.46
CA VAL A 122 2.44 13.25 2.81
C VAL A 122 3.78 13.57 3.46
N ALA A 123 4.83 12.78 3.21
CA ALA A 123 6.17 13.02 3.74
C ALA A 123 6.83 14.24 3.08
N GLU A 124 6.67 14.42 1.77
CA GLU A 124 7.15 15.58 1.01
C GLU A 124 6.41 16.86 1.41
N ALA A 125 5.10 16.80 1.61
CA ALA A 125 4.30 17.96 2.01
C ALA A 125 4.59 18.46 3.45
N LYS A 126 5.28 17.65 4.27
CA LYS A 126 5.63 17.97 5.67
C LYS A 126 7.11 18.29 5.89
N GLY A 127 7.95 18.08 4.88
CA GLY A 127 9.37 18.45 4.89
C GLY A 127 9.58 19.91 4.52
#